data_AF-A0A2G2B5G5-F1
#
_entry.id   AF-A0A2G2B5G5-F1
#
_cell.length_a   1.000
_cell.length_b   1.000
_cell.length_c   1.000
_cell.angle_alpha   90.00
_cell.angle_beta   90.00
_cell.angle_gamma   90.00
#
_symmetry.space_group_name_H-M   'P 1'
#
loop_
_entity.id
_entity.type
_entity.pdbx_description
1 polymer ?
#
loop_
_entity_poly.entity_id
_entity_poly.type
_entity_poly.pdbx_seq_one_letter_code
_entity_poly.pdbx_strand_id
1 'polypeptide(L)'
;MFAIILSLNVAFANIAPAQSLSAWQSEFPKGDFSENSVPYREFEYDGNTRDTIPPIYDPKYLPVAQAGQYGDFEPVISVNINGDARAYPLQIMLWHEIVNDTIGGEPLLITYCPLCNSGVVFSRQVYGQVLDFGNTGRLRHLDMVMFDHQSESWWQQITGTAIMGSRAGDKMKMIPSRLESLS
;
A
#
# COMPACT_ATOMS: atom_id res chain seq x y z
N MET A 1 -3.16 34.90 39.41
CA MET A 1 -4.51 34.36 39.15
C MET A 1 -4.64 34.29 37.63
N PHE A 2 -4.45 33.11 37.03
CA PHE A 2 -4.52 32.92 35.57
C PHE A 2 -5.79 32.16 35.23
N ALA A 3 -6.64 32.74 34.38
CA ALA A 3 -7.87 32.13 33.92
C ALA A 3 -7.59 31.31 32.64
N ILE A 4 -7.99 30.03 32.65
CA ILE A 4 -7.98 29.17 31.47
C ILE A 4 -9.34 29.30 30.80
N ILE A 5 -9.38 29.82 29.57
CA ILE A 5 -10.58 29.83 28.73
C ILE A 5 -10.67 28.48 28.04
N LEU A 6 -11.69 27.70 28.39
CA LEU A 6 -12.02 26.46 27.69
C LEU A 6 -12.91 26.82 26.48
N SER A 7 -12.33 26.88 25.29
CA SER A 7 -13.12 26.94 24.05
C SER A 7 -13.62 25.54 23.71
N LEU A 8 -14.93 25.34 23.76
CA LEU A 8 -15.59 24.16 23.20
C LEU A 8 -15.45 24.24 21.67
N ASN A 9 -14.46 23.55 21.11
CA ASN A 9 -14.48 23.23 19.69
C ASN A 9 -15.50 22.11 19.49
N VAL A 10 -16.68 22.46 18.97
CA VAL A 10 -17.58 21.46 18.40
C VAL A 10 -16.89 20.95 17.14
N ALA A 11 -16.19 19.82 17.27
CA ALA A 11 -15.72 19.08 16.12
C ALA A 11 -16.95 18.59 15.37
N PHE A 12 -17.26 19.22 14.23
CA PHE A 12 -18.10 18.59 13.23
C PHE A 12 -17.33 17.35 12.77
N ALA A 13 -17.78 16.18 13.21
CA ALA A 13 -17.41 14.94 12.55
C ALA A 13 -17.90 15.08 11.10
N ASN A 14 -16.98 15.39 10.18
CA ASN A 14 -17.19 15.09 8.78
C ASN A 14 -17.25 13.56 8.71
N ILE A 15 -18.46 13.04 8.88
CA ILE A 15 -18.77 11.67 8.49
C ILE A 15 -18.65 11.70 6.97
N ALA A 16 -17.45 11.42 6.45
CA ALA A 16 -17.31 11.01 5.07
C ALA A 16 -18.38 9.93 4.85
N PRO A 17 -19.27 10.08 3.86
CA PRO A 17 -20.24 9.04 3.60
C PRO A 17 -19.44 7.77 3.36
N ALA A 18 -19.70 6.73 4.15
CA ALA A 18 -19.29 5.38 3.80
C ALA A 18 -19.68 5.23 2.33
N GLN A 19 -18.69 5.25 1.44
CA GLN A 19 -18.96 5.26 0.01
C GLN A 19 -19.89 4.09 -0.25
N SER A 20 -21.05 4.37 -0.84
CA SER A 20 -21.99 3.30 -1.13
C SER A 20 -21.31 2.30 -2.07
N LEU A 21 -21.65 1.02 -1.96
CA LEU A 21 -21.12 -0.03 -2.85
C LEU A 21 -21.19 0.35 -4.34
N SER A 22 -22.19 1.16 -4.73
CA SER A 22 -22.31 1.72 -6.07
C SER A 22 -21.15 2.64 -6.48
N ALA A 23 -20.59 3.43 -5.56
CA ALA A 23 -19.43 4.27 -5.83
C ALA A 23 -18.17 3.41 -6.03
N TRP A 24 -17.97 2.40 -5.19
CA TRP A 24 -16.87 1.44 -5.37
C TRP A 24 -16.98 0.70 -6.69
N GLN A 25 -18.18 0.20 -7.03
CA GLN A 25 -18.42 -0.47 -8.31
C GLN A 25 -18.15 0.44 -9.52
N SER A 26 -18.46 1.74 -9.41
CA SER A 26 -18.18 2.70 -10.49
C SER A 26 -16.68 2.92 -10.71
N GLU A 27 -15.88 2.86 -9.65
CA GLU A 27 -14.44 3.13 -9.69
C GLU A 27 -13.60 1.87 -9.98
N PHE A 28 -14.12 0.73 -9.54
CA PHE A 28 -13.56 -0.61 -9.72
C PHE A 28 -14.60 -1.49 -10.45
N PRO A 29 -14.81 -1.28 -11.75
CA PRO A 29 -15.88 -1.95 -12.52
C PRO A 29 -15.72 -3.47 -12.65
N LYS A 30 -14.53 -4.02 -12.43
CA LYS A 30 -14.27 -5.48 -12.44
C LYS A 30 -14.43 -6.12 -11.06
N GLY A 31 -14.37 -5.32 -10.00
CA GLY A 31 -14.43 -5.81 -8.63
C GLY A 31 -15.79 -6.43 -8.30
N ASP A 32 -15.76 -7.62 -7.69
CA ASP A 32 -16.94 -8.26 -7.12
C ASP A 32 -17.08 -7.89 -5.63
N PHE A 33 -17.76 -6.78 -5.37
CA PHE A 33 -17.95 -6.27 -4.01
C PHE A 33 -19.00 -7.03 -3.20
N SER A 34 -19.61 -8.10 -3.74
CA SER A 34 -20.49 -8.96 -2.95
C SER A 34 -19.72 -9.96 -2.09
N GLU A 35 -18.52 -10.34 -2.52
CA GLU A 35 -17.60 -11.21 -1.79
C GLU A 35 -16.68 -10.38 -0.88
N ASN A 36 -16.74 -10.62 0.43
CA ASN A 36 -15.91 -9.96 1.42
C ASN A 36 -15.60 -10.89 2.59
N SER A 37 -14.40 -10.74 3.14
CA SER A 37 -14.01 -11.42 4.39
C SER A 37 -14.07 -10.48 5.60
N VAL A 38 -14.43 -9.21 5.39
CA VAL A 38 -14.53 -8.17 6.43
C VAL A 38 -15.73 -7.23 6.17
N PRO A 39 -16.36 -6.66 7.21
CA PRO A 39 -17.49 -5.73 7.05
C PRO A 39 -17.14 -4.45 6.28
N TYR A 40 -18.02 -3.99 5.39
CA TYR A 40 -17.83 -2.74 4.61
C TYR A 40 -17.62 -1.48 5.47
N ARG A 41 -18.20 -1.45 6.67
CA ARG A 41 -18.08 -0.32 7.59
C ARG A 41 -16.67 -0.14 8.19
N GLU A 42 -15.76 -1.09 7.96
CA GLU A 42 -14.38 -0.99 8.43
C GLU A 42 -13.47 -0.24 7.45
N PHE A 43 -13.98 0.10 6.26
CA PHE A 43 -13.23 0.87 5.27
C PHE A 43 -13.46 2.37 5.48
N GLU A 44 -12.36 3.11 5.51
CA GLU A 44 -12.33 4.56 5.62
C GLU A 44 -11.77 5.16 4.33
N TYR A 45 -12.32 6.30 3.92
CA TYR A 45 -11.82 7.07 2.77
C TYR A 45 -10.72 8.01 3.24
N ASP A 46 -9.54 7.95 2.60
CA ASP A 46 -8.38 8.75 3.00
C ASP A 46 -8.28 10.11 2.27
N GLY A 47 -9.19 10.39 1.33
CA GLY A 47 -9.15 11.57 0.48
C GLY A 47 -8.69 11.29 -0.95
N ASN A 48 -8.14 10.11 -1.23
CA ASN A 48 -7.64 9.70 -2.53
C ASN A 48 -8.63 8.79 -3.26
N THR A 49 -8.56 8.78 -4.59
CA THR A 49 -9.19 7.75 -5.41
C THR A 49 -8.15 6.80 -5.96
N ARG A 50 -8.59 5.73 -6.62
CA ARG A 50 -7.80 4.75 -7.35
C ARG A 50 -6.59 5.39 -8.02
N ASP A 51 -5.41 4.93 -7.63
CA ASP A 51 -4.10 5.33 -8.15
C ASP A 51 -3.82 6.85 -8.16
N THR A 52 -4.51 7.64 -7.32
CA THR A 52 -4.16 9.06 -7.11
C THR A 52 -2.79 9.18 -6.46
N ILE A 53 -2.44 8.23 -5.58
CA ILE A 53 -1.08 7.94 -5.18
C ILE A 53 -0.53 6.97 -6.23
N PRO A 54 0.35 7.42 -7.14
CA PRO A 54 0.67 6.67 -8.34
C PRO A 54 1.65 5.52 -8.02
N PRO A 55 1.26 4.25 -8.20
CA PRO A 55 2.18 3.12 -8.05
C PRO A 55 3.28 3.16 -9.12
N ILE A 56 4.45 2.62 -8.81
CA ILE A 56 5.56 2.46 -9.76
C ILE A 56 5.50 1.08 -10.39
N TYR A 57 5.51 1.00 -11.73
CA TYR A 57 5.54 -0.26 -12.49
C TYR A 57 6.85 -0.52 -13.23
N ASP A 58 7.66 0.52 -13.42
CA ASP A 58 8.95 0.45 -14.12
C ASP A 58 10.00 1.26 -13.32
N PRO A 59 10.44 0.74 -12.16
CA PRO A 59 11.37 1.44 -11.30
C PRO A 59 12.72 1.65 -12.00
N LYS A 60 13.31 2.83 -11.77
CA LYS A 60 14.64 3.18 -12.28
C LYS A 60 15.64 3.19 -11.14
N TYR A 61 16.77 2.53 -11.37
CA TYR A 61 17.79 2.33 -10.36
C TYR A 61 19.01 3.20 -10.60
N LEU A 62 19.61 3.63 -9.49
CA LEU A 62 20.93 4.23 -9.45
C LEU A 62 21.89 3.26 -8.77
N PRO A 63 23.18 3.25 -9.17
CA PRO A 63 24.20 2.53 -8.42
C PRO A 63 24.31 3.04 -6.99
N VAL A 64 24.59 2.16 -6.02
CA VAL A 64 24.73 2.53 -4.60
C VAL A 64 25.76 3.65 -4.37
N ALA A 65 26.82 3.70 -5.19
CA ALA A 65 27.82 4.76 -5.15
C ALA A 65 27.27 6.18 -5.42
N GLN A 66 26.08 6.29 -6.03
CA GLN A 66 25.37 7.55 -6.29
C GLN A 66 24.20 7.78 -5.32
N ALA A 67 23.97 6.86 -4.38
CA ALA A 67 22.82 6.93 -3.47
C ALA A 67 22.97 7.99 -2.37
N GLY A 68 24.17 8.54 -2.17
CA GLY A 68 24.41 9.65 -1.23
C GLY A 68 23.56 10.91 -1.50
N GLN A 69 22.96 11.04 -2.69
CA GLN A 69 21.99 12.09 -2.99
C GLN A 69 20.72 12.03 -2.11
N TYR A 70 20.40 10.86 -1.56
CA TYR A 70 19.27 10.66 -0.66
C TYR A 70 19.61 10.99 0.80
N GLY A 71 20.89 11.21 1.11
CA GLY A 71 21.41 11.41 2.46
C GLY A 71 21.88 10.11 3.11
N ASP A 72 22.92 10.21 3.94
CA ASP A 72 23.60 9.05 4.53
C ASP A 72 22.66 8.20 5.38
N PHE A 73 21.70 8.83 6.08
CA PHE A 73 20.79 8.15 6.99
C PHE A 73 19.41 7.85 6.41
N GLU A 74 19.22 7.97 5.08
CA GLU A 74 17.93 7.67 4.45
C GLU A 74 17.48 6.24 4.83
N PRO A 75 16.30 6.08 5.45
CA PRO A 75 15.75 4.75 5.67
C PRO A 75 15.31 4.14 4.35
N VAL A 76 15.67 2.88 4.12
CA VAL A 76 15.36 2.13 2.91
C VAL A 76 14.68 0.81 3.25
N ILE A 77 13.75 0.40 2.41
CA ILE A 77 13.33 -1.00 2.36
C ILE A 77 14.37 -1.75 1.52
N SER A 78 15.15 -2.63 2.12
CA SER A 78 16.14 -3.44 1.41
C SER A 78 15.60 -4.84 1.10
N VAL A 79 15.88 -5.31 -0.12
CA VAL A 79 15.46 -6.62 -0.63
C VAL A 79 16.63 -7.24 -1.37
N ASN A 80 16.93 -8.51 -1.09
CA ASN A 80 17.96 -9.27 -1.81
C ASN A 80 17.41 -10.63 -2.21
N ILE A 81 17.22 -10.81 -3.53
CA ILE A 81 16.76 -12.06 -4.12
C ILE A 81 17.81 -12.56 -5.09
N ASN A 82 18.29 -13.79 -4.89
CA ASN A 82 19.25 -14.44 -5.79
C ASN A 82 20.52 -13.60 -6.07
N GLY A 83 20.95 -12.79 -5.10
CA GLY A 83 22.11 -11.89 -5.23
C GLY A 83 21.80 -10.55 -5.90
N ASP A 84 20.57 -10.35 -6.38
CA ASP A 84 20.10 -9.05 -6.84
C ASP A 84 19.57 -8.24 -5.65
N ALA A 85 20.41 -7.33 -5.15
CA ALA A 85 20.09 -6.47 -4.02
C ALA A 85 19.58 -5.09 -4.48
N ARG A 86 18.43 -4.69 -3.96
CA ARG A 86 17.77 -3.41 -4.20
C ARG A 86 17.44 -2.73 -2.87
N ALA A 87 17.43 -1.40 -2.90
CA ALA A 87 17.01 -0.56 -1.78
C ALA A 87 16.00 0.47 -2.30
N TYR A 88 14.88 0.63 -1.59
CA TYR A 88 13.81 1.56 -1.92
C TYR A 88 13.75 2.64 -0.83
N PRO A 89 14.26 3.86 -1.10
CA PRO A 89 14.21 4.99 -0.17
C PRO A 89 12.79 5.29 0.30
N LEU A 90 12.59 5.43 1.61
CA LEU A 90 11.28 5.79 2.14
C LEU A 90 10.82 7.14 1.63
N GLN A 91 11.72 8.09 1.36
CA GLN A 91 11.33 9.35 0.75
C GLN A 91 10.68 9.18 -0.63
N ILE A 92 10.98 8.11 -1.37
CA ILE A 92 10.28 7.78 -2.64
C ILE A 92 9.00 7.01 -2.31
N MET A 93 9.08 6.04 -1.40
CA MET A 93 7.92 5.23 -1.00
C MET A 93 6.82 6.05 -0.34
N LEU A 94 7.13 7.18 0.30
CA LEU A 94 6.15 8.11 0.86
C LEU A 94 5.27 8.79 -0.21
N TRP A 95 5.78 8.92 -1.45
CA TRP A 95 5.02 9.49 -2.56
C TRP A 95 4.27 8.45 -3.38
N HIS A 96 4.78 7.22 -3.42
CA HIS A 96 4.30 6.19 -4.34
C HIS A 96 3.62 5.01 -3.66
N GLU A 97 4.00 4.72 -2.40
CA GLU A 97 3.52 3.66 -1.50
C GLU A 97 3.65 2.22 -2.02
N ILE A 98 3.65 2.00 -3.33
CA ILE A 98 3.63 0.71 -4.01
C ILE A 98 4.61 0.74 -5.18
N VAL A 99 5.48 -0.27 -5.24
CA VAL A 99 6.34 -0.57 -6.40
C VAL A 99 6.11 -2.02 -6.82
N ASN A 100 5.68 -2.19 -8.08
CA ASN A 100 5.62 -3.47 -8.75
C ASN A 100 6.95 -3.68 -9.46
N ASP A 101 7.74 -4.65 -9.01
CA ASP A 101 9.09 -4.86 -9.52
C ASP A 101 9.37 -6.33 -9.83
N THR A 102 10.49 -6.60 -10.50
CA THR A 102 11.06 -7.93 -10.69
C THR A 102 12.52 -7.92 -10.23
N ILE A 103 12.81 -8.58 -9.10
CA ILE A 103 14.14 -8.62 -8.49
C ILE A 103 14.67 -10.04 -8.53
N GLY A 104 15.88 -10.24 -9.07
CA GLY A 104 16.48 -11.58 -9.12
C GLY A 104 15.62 -12.63 -9.86
N GLY A 105 14.77 -12.18 -10.79
CA GLY A 105 13.81 -13.00 -11.55
C GLY A 105 12.44 -13.21 -10.89
N GLU A 106 12.23 -12.73 -9.66
CA GLU A 106 10.98 -12.89 -8.93
C GLU A 106 10.10 -11.63 -9.02
N PRO A 107 8.81 -11.75 -9.38
CA PRO A 107 7.90 -10.61 -9.41
C PRO A 107 7.48 -10.26 -7.98
N LEU A 108 7.94 -9.10 -7.50
CA LEU A 108 7.72 -8.64 -6.13
C LEU A 108 6.85 -7.39 -6.08
N LEU A 109 6.16 -7.23 -4.96
CA LEU A 109 5.40 -6.05 -4.58
C LEU A 109 6.06 -5.44 -3.35
N ILE A 110 6.59 -4.23 -3.49
CA ILE A 110 7.24 -3.50 -2.41
C ILE A 110 6.26 -2.43 -1.97
N THR A 111 5.90 -2.44 -0.69
CA THR A 111 4.85 -1.58 -0.17
C THR A 111 5.31 -0.85 1.07
N TYR A 112 4.81 0.37 1.24
CA TYR A 112 5.01 1.15 2.45
C TYR A 112 3.72 1.90 2.78
N CYS A 113 3.16 1.67 3.96
CA CYS A 113 2.04 2.46 4.47
C CYS A 113 2.58 3.58 5.38
N PRO A 114 2.46 4.86 5.01
CA PRO A 114 2.98 5.97 5.81
C PRO A 114 2.29 6.13 7.17
N LEU A 115 1.00 5.79 7.24
CA LEU A 115 0.21 5.90 8.47
C LEU A 115 0.54 4.82 9.50
N CYS A 116 1.01 3.66 9.03
CA CYS A 116 1.41 2.54 9.88
C CYS A 116 2.92 2.46 10.10
N ASN A 117 3.71 3.25 9.35
CA ASN A 117 5.18 3.16 9.32
C ASN A 117 5.65 1.71 9.03
N SER A 118 4.98 1.03 8.10
CA SER A 118 5.17 -0.40 7.79
C SER A 118 5.60 -0.63 6.35
N GLY A 119 6.83 -1.10 6.17
CA GLY A 119 7.33 -1.62 4.90
C GLY A 119 7.13 -3.13 4.82
N VAL A 120 6.38 -3.62 3.82
CA VAL A 120 6.16 -5.06 3.61
C VAL A 120 6.39 -5.42 2.15
N VAL A 121 7.05 -6.55 1.91
CA VAL A 121 7.33 -7.05 0.56
C VAL A 121 6.61 -8.38 0.35
N PHE A 122 5.98 -8.53 -0.80
CA PHE A 122 5.24 -9.73 -1.18
C PHE A 122 5.70 -10.28 -2.53
N SER A 123 5.48 -11.57 -2.76
CA SER A 123 5.46 -12.10 -4.11
C SER A 123 4.14 -11.71 -4.78
N ARG A 124 4.22 -11.24 -6.02
CA ARG A 124 3.05 -10.97 -6.86
C ARG A 124 2.51 -12.22 -7.56
N GLN A 125 3.16 -13.37 -7.37
CA GLN A 125 2.66 -14.65 -7.86
C GLN A 125 1.57 -15.18 -6.92
N VAL A 126 0.32 -15.07 -7.36
CA VAL A 126 -0.86 -15.48 -6.63
C VAL A 126 -1.61 -16.51 -7.49
N TYR A 127 -1.65 -17.76 -7.03
CA TYR A 127 -2.25 -18.91 -7.74
C TYR A 127 -1.83 -19.05 -9.21
N GLY A 128 -0.53 -18.89 -9.49
CA GLY A 128 0.03 -19.07 -10.83
C GLY A 128 -0.15 -17.88 -11.77
N GLN A 129 -0.65 -16.75 -11.27
CA GLN A 129 -0.74 -15.49 -12.01
C GLN A 129 0.15 -14.43 -11.35
N VAL A 130 0.86 -13.64 -12.16
CA VAL A 130 1.51 -12.42 -11.70
C VAL A 130 0.47 -11.31 -11.69
N LEU A 131 0.24 -10.71 -10.53
CA LEU A 131 -0.66 -9.59 -10.34
C LEU A 131 0.09 -8.26 -10.35
N ASP A 132 -0.61 -7.19 -10.74
CA ASP A 132 -0.11 -5.81 -10.66
C ASP A 132 -1.01 -5.06 -9.71
N PHE A 133 -0.41 -4.30 -8.80
CA PHE A 133 -1.13 -3.67 -7.71
C PHE A 133 -1.10 -2.15 -7.79
N GLY A 134 -2.23 -1.56 -7.42
CA GLY A 134 -2.42 -0.13 -7.26
C GLY A 134 -2.99 0.23 -5.89
N ASN A 135 -3.16 1.51 -5.66
CA ASN A 135 -3.67 2.05 -4.40
C ASN A 135 -5.17 2.31 -4.52
N THR A 136 -5.96 1.86 -3.54
CA THR A 136 -7.40 2.13 -3.58
C THR A 136 -7.75 3.55 -3.15
N GLY A 137 -7.00 4.21 -2.27
CA GLY A 137 -7.47 5.42 -1.55
C GLY A 137 -8.43 5.09 -0.40
N ARG A 138 -8.35 3.86 0.10
CA ARG A 138 -9.10 3.38 1.26
C ARG A 138 -8.14 2.81 2.29
N LEU A 139 -8.53 2.96 3.53
CA LEU A 139 -7.83 2.44 4.69
C LEU A 139 -8.73 1.47 5.43
N ARG A 140 -8.11 0.53 6.14
CA ARG A 140 -8.79 -0.28 7.14
C ARG A 140 -7.87 -0.40 8.35
N HIS A 141 -8.34 0.06 9.51
CA HIS A 141 -7.51 0.18 10.73
C HIS A 141 -6.23 0.99 10.50
N LEU A 142 -6.33 2.09 9.74
CA LEU A 142 -5.22 2.95 9.28
C LEU A 142 -4.23 2.29 8.31
N ASP A 143 -4.37 0.98 8.06
CA ASP A 143 -3.53 0.26 7.11
C ASP A 143 -4.06 0.42 5.68
N MET A 144 -3.12 0.61 4.74
CA MET A 144 -3.40 0.82 3.32
C MET A 144 -4.16 -0.39 2.75
N VAL A 145 -5.20 -0.11 1.98
CA VAL A 145 -5.89 -1.10 1.16
C VAL A 145 -5.42 -0.94 -0.29
N MET A 146 -4.80 -1.98 -0.81
CA MET A 146 -4.33 -2.07 -2.19
C MET A 146 -5.39 -2.76 -3.05
N PHE A 147 -5.28 -2.71 -4.38
CA PHE A 147 -6.07 -3.56 -5.27
C PHE A 147 -5.21 -4.17 -6.37
N ASP A 148 -5.60 -5.33 -6.91
CA ASP A 148 -4.97 -5.89 -8.11
C ASP A 148 -5.69 -5.46 -9.39
N HIS A 149 -4.97 -5.15 -10.47
CA HIS A 149 -5.56 -4.65 -11.73
C HIS A 149 -6.33 -5.72 -12.51
N GLN A 150 -6.03 -7.00 -12.24
CA GLN A 150 -6.57 -8.14 -12.95
C GLN A 150 -8.03 -8.39 -12.57
N SER A 151 -8.32 -8.43 -11.27
CA SER A 151 -9.65 -8.73 -10.71
C SER A 151 -10.27 -7.56 -9.95
N GLU A 152 -9.49 -6.52 -9.64
CA GLU A 152 -9.90 -5.41 -8.76
C GLU A 152 -10.37 -5.88 -7.39
N SER A 153 -9.82 -7.01 -6.92
CA SER A 153 -9.95 -7.44 -5.53
C SER A 153 -9.08 -6.55 -4.64
N TRP A 154 -9.52 -6.30 -3.41
CA TRP A 154 -8.82 -5.43 -2.48
C TRP A 154 -8.05 -6.23 -1.45
N TRP A 155 -6.86 -5.73 -1.09
CA TRP A 155 -5.85 -6.43 -0.30
C TRP A 155 -5.37 -5.55 0.84
N GLN A 156 -5.36 -6.09 2.06
CA GLN A 156 -4.82 -5.41 3.25
C GLN A 156 -3.28 -5.43 3.21
N GLN A 157 -2.63 -4.26 3.14
CA GLN A 157 -1.18 -4.16 2.97
C GLN A 157 -0.38 -4.92 4.02
N ILE A 158 -0.69 -4.76 5.31
CA ILE A 158 0.13 -5.33 6.37
C ILE A 158 0.14 -6.86 6.38
N THR A 159 -0.97 -7.48 5.96
CA THR A 159 -1.13 -8.95 6.01
C THR A 159 -0.94 -9.63 4.65
N GLY A 160 -1.07 -8.87 3.56
CA GLY A 160 -1.13 -9.38 2.20
C GLY A 160 -2.36 -10.24 1.92
N THR A 161 -3.45 -10.07 2.67
CA THR A 161 -4.69 -10.85 2.51
C THR A 161 -5.69 -10.08 1.67
N ALA A 162 -6.30 -10.73 0.69
CA ALA A 162 -7.45 -10.20 -0.03
C ALA A 162 -8.66 -10.18 0.91
N ILE A 163 -9.24 -9.01 1.09
CA ILE A 163 -10.34 -8.78 2.04
C ILE A 163 -11.68 -8.54 1.35
N MET A 164 -11.67 -8.35 0.03
CA MET A 164 -12.84 -8.04 -0.78
C MET A 164 -12.57 -8.36 -2.25
N GLY A 165 -13.62 -8.67 -3.02
CA GLY A 165 -13.48 -9.08 -4.41
C GLY A 165 -13.44 -10.59 -4.58
N SER A 166 -13.38 -11.02 -5.83
CA SER A 166 -13.33 -12.44 -6.22
C SER A 166 -12.18 -13.26 -5.59
N ARG A 167 -11.14 -12.57 -5.08
CA ARG A 167 -10.00 -13.19 -4.40
C ARG A 167 -10.12 -13.18 -2.87
N ALA A 168 -11.23 -12.73 -2.29
CA ALA A 168 -11.38 -12.62 -0.84
C ALA A 168 -10.96 -13.91 -0.11
N GLY A 169 -10.08 -13.78 0.89
CA GLY A 169 -9.46 -14.89 1.62
C GLY A 169 -8.11 -15.35 1.07
N ASP A 170 -7.75 -15.01 -0.16
CA ASP A 170 -6.42 -15.28 -0.72
C ASP A 170 -5.33 -14.53 0.06
N LYS A 171 -4.13 -15.11 0.11
CA LYS A 171 -2.99 -14.52 0.81
C LYS A 171 -1.73 -14.53 -0.05
N MET A 172 -1.09 -13.37 -0.15
CA MET A 172 0.21 -13.23 -0.76
C MET A 172 1.32 -13.82 0.12
N LYS A 173 2.34 -14.40 -0.51
CA LYS A 173 3.55 -14.84 0.17
C LYS A 173 4.39 -13.61 0.55
N MET A 174 4.57 -13.37 1.84
CA MET A 174 5.53 -12.36 2.33
C MET A 174 6.97 -12.77 2.00
N ILE A 175 7.76 -11.79 1.59
CA ILE A 175 9.17 -11.93 1.24
C ILE A 175 10.00 -11.18 2.30
N PRO A 176 11.05 -11.80 2.84
CA PRO A 176 11.92 -11.12 3.79
C PRO A 176 12.52 -9.84 3.19
N SER A 177 12.37 -8.75 3.93
CA SER A 177 12.97 -7.44 3.67
C SER A 177 13.45 -6.84 4.99
N ARG A 178 14.20 -5.74 4.91
CA ARG A 178 14.60 -4.97 6.08
C ARG A 178 14.23 -3.51 5.89
N LEU A 179 13.82 -2.85 6.96
CA LEU A 179 13.81 -1.40 7.03
C LEU A 179 15.06 -0.98 7.80
N GLU A 180 16.02 -0.40 7.10
CA GLU A 180 17.34 -0.07 7.65
C GLU A 180 17.85 1.25 7.08
N SER A 181 18.89 1.81 7.68
CA SER A 181 19.55 2.98 7.12
C SER A 181 20.33 2.59 5.87
N LEU A 182 20.42 3.48 4.88
CA LEU A 182 21.17 3.26 3.65
C LEU A 182 22.68 3.08 3.90
N SER A 183 23.24 3.70 4.96
CA SER A 183 24.66 3.60 5.34
C SER A 183 24.92 2.98 6.71
#